data_AF-A0A5S3WAW8-F1
#
_entry.id   AF-A0A5S3WAW8-F1
#
_cell.length_a   1.000
_cell.length_b   1.000
_cell.length_c   1.000
_cell.angle_alpha   90.00
_cell.angle_beta   90.00
_cell.angle_gamma   90.00
#
_symmetry.space_group_name_H-M   'P 1'
#
loop_
_entity.id
_entity.type
_entity.pdbx_description
1 polymer ?
#
loop_
_entity_poly.entity_id
_entity_poly.type
_entity_poly.pdbx_seq_one_letter_code
_entity_poly.pdbx_strand_id
1 'polypeptide(L)'
;MRFPIKPSYYEAESAIGYVLRLLKRNGISIESRVLNKRMLTSIIKGRPTKNELLDHLIPTIRTLTLLKINCWTHTRLITPQVCPDCVNQYGYFKAQWQNPFLRHCIIHECALLSECPHCNAPLQFTINLLNGCCTSSMCGLRLTRMPLNELLKSQEQVHDAYLIAKAIVGDSNIRTNYPPKEITTTLLNQAADILNNPDSARLFLNEMAKRLPTNVPLNIEFHKIEMIVQNLLCEWGSLSTLYDMYNSEYTRSNNTMTQLWFDAQTASSIIGITFKQIALLVEAGFIKADSKKALRIDTRLEVSGVYTFLAKFRHKKDYNPLIEQHRLMALHNICITDVLIAAKSNSLSITYKPSSDLMHSIHVLPKAFDTFCKLHTQRIRDKTMSIANGAEVTGIPKVELMRLISTGKLTPVYINGSDSKRIYKNGTLKLAKTQNKQLSLDI
;
A
#
# COMPACT_ATOMS: atom_id res chain seq x y z
N MET A 1 22.61 -14.76 37.54
CA MET A 1 23.53 -13.97 36.70
C MET A 1 24.08 -12.85 37.57
N ARG A 2 25.39 -12.71 37.74
CA ARG A 2 26.01 -11.62 38.50
C ARG A 2 26.93 -10.85 37.56
N PHE A 3 26.90 -9.53 37.61
CA PHE A 3 27.75 -8.65 36.81
C PHE A 3 28.63 -7.80 37.74
N PRO A 4 29.83 -8.30 38.10
CA PRO A 4 30.75 -7.57 38.98
C PRO A 4 31.16 -6.20 38.43
N ILE A 5 31.33 -6.09 37.11
CA ILE A 5 31.73 -4.84 36.45
C ILE A 5 30.50 -4.18 35.83
N LYS A 6 30.20 -2.95 36.26
CA LYS A 6 29.11 -2.13 35.71
C LYS A 6 29.72 -0.97 34.92
N PRO A 7 29.61 -0.94 33.57
CA PRO A 7 30.11 0.19 32.80
C PRO A 7 29.29 1.45 33.12
N SER A 8 29.93 2.62 33.02
CA SER A 8 29.22 3.89 33.01
C SER A 8 28.30 3.99 31.80
N TYR A 9 27.11 4.55 32.03
CA TYR A 9 26.15 4.85 30.98
C TYR A 9 26.55 6.12 30.24
N TYR A 10 26.47 6.08 28.91
CA TYR A 10 26.58 7.30 28.10
C TYR A 10 25.20 7.88 27.83
N GLU A 11 25.07 9.20 27.88
CA GLU A 11 23.79 9.89 27.73
C GLU A 11 23.03 9.53 26.43
N ALA A 12 23.75 9.37 25.33
CA ALA A 12 23.17 9.05 24.02
C ALA A 12 23.05 7.54 23.74
N GLU A 13 23.42 6.67 24.69
CA GLU A 13 23.50 5.23 24.49
C GLU A 13 22.13 4.53 24.53
N SER A 14 21.95 3.58 23.61
CA SER A 14 20.79 2.69 23.56
C SER A 14 20.85 1.63 24.67
N ALA A 15 19.69 1.18 25.15
CA ALA A 15 19.61 0.10 26.13
C ALA A 15 20.34 -1.18 25.67
N ILE A 16 20.19 -1.57 24.40
CA ILE A 16 20.89 -2.72 23.85
C ILE A 16 22.41 -2.51 23.78
N GLY A 17 22.87 -1.30 23.44
CA GLY A 17 24.30 -0.94 23.48
C GLY A 17 24.89 -1.07 24.87
N TYR A 18 24.19 -0.54 25.89
CA TYR A 18 24.60 -0.65 27.29
C TYR A 18 24.71 -2.12 27.73
N VAL A 19 23.69 -2.93 27.44
CA VAL A 19 23.70 -4.35 27.82
C VAL A 19 24.85 -5.09 27.13
N LEU A 20 25.10 -4.88 25.85
CA LEU A 20 26.21 -5.55 25.16
C LEU A 20 27.58 -5.14 25.72
N ARG A 21 27.76 -3.87 26.11
CA ARG A 21 28.97 -3.42 26.83
C ARG A 21 29.09 -4.06 28.21
N LEU A 22 27.97 -4.17 28.95
CA LEU A 22 27.92 -4.85 30.25
C LEU A 22 28.40 -6.30 30.08
N LEU A 23 27.88 -7.04 29.10
CA LEU A 23 28.32 -8.41 28.84
C LEU A 23 29.81 -8.47 28.50
N LYS A 24 30.24 -7.64 27.53
CA LYS A 24 31.65 -7.58 27.09
C LYS A 24 32.61 -7.28 28.24
N ARG A 25 32.27 -6.32 29.12
CA ARG A 25 33.10 -5.93 30.28
C ARG A 25 33.20 -7.02 31.34
N ASN A 26 32.24 -7.93 31.40
CA ASN A 26 32.26 -9.08 32.28
C ASN A 26 32.81 -10.36 31.59
N GLY A 27 33.60 -10.20 30.52
CA GLY A 27 34.31 -11.30 29.86
C GLY A 27 33.44 -12.21 28.97
N ILE A 28 32.19 -11.83 28.71
CA ILE A 28 31.30 -12.59 27.83
C ILE A 28 31.66 -12.22 26.39
N SER A 29 32.03 -13.21 25.58
CA SER A 29 32.35 -13.05 24.16
C SER A 29 31.15 -13.30 23.23
N ILE A 30 30.16 -14.05 23.72
CA ILE A 30 28.97 -14.46 22.95
C ILE A 30 27.72 -14.11 23.77
N GLU A 31 26.98 -13.08 23.34
CA GLU A 31 25.81 -12.59 24.06
C GLU A 31 24.69 -13.62 24.20
N SER A 32 24.53 -14.53 23.23
CA SER A 32 23.47 -15.55 23.23
C SER A 32 23.61 -16.58 24.35
N ARG A 33 24.80 -16.71 24.97
CA ARG A 33 25.02 -17.52 26.18
C ARG A 33 24.29 -16.97 27.40
N VAL A 34 23.92 -15.69 27.36
CA VAL A 34 23.34 -14.94 28.47
C VAL A 34 21.95 -14.42 28.11
N LEU A 35 21.80 -13.85 26.92
CA LEU A 35 20.55 -13.30 26.42
C LEU A 35 19.90 -14.24 25.42
N ASN A 36 18.77 -14.83 25.79
CA ASN A 36 17.94 -15.50 24.81
C ASN A 36 17.25 -14.49 23.87
N LYS A 37 16.75 -14.98 22.73
CA LYS A 37 16.09 -14.15 21.70
C LYS A 37 14.93 -13.30 22.24
N ARG A 38 14.17 -13.79 23.23
CA ARG A 38 13.03 -13.05 23.84
C ARG A 38 13.53 -11.88 24.69
N MET A 39 14.55 -12.11 25.51
CA MET A 39 15.19 -11.05 26.30
C MET A 39 15.79 -9.99 25.40
N LEU A 40 16.59 -10.39 24.40
CA LEU A 40 17.17 -9.49 23.41
C LEU A 40 16.12 -8.62 22.73
N THR A 41 15.03 -9.24 22.25
CA THR A 41 13.91 -8.53 21.62
C THR A 41 13.22 -7.56 22.58
N SER A 42 13.10 -7.90 23.86
CA SER A 42 12.48 -7.04 24.87
C SER A 42 13.35 -5.80 25.14
N ILE A 43 14.67 -5.98 25.31
CA ILE A 43 15.63 -4.88 25.47
C ILE A 43 15.57 -3.94 24.26
N ILE A 44 15.64 -4.50 23.04
CA ILE A 44 15.60 -3.71 21.80
C ILE A 44 14.30 -2.91 21.71
N LYS A 45 13.16 -3.48 22.13
CA LYS A 45 11.84 -2.82 22.13
C LYS A 45 11.62 -1.88 23.31
N GLY A 46 12.55 -1.84 24.26
CA GLY A 46 12.41 -1.10 25.50
C GLY A 46 11.34 -1.62 26.46
N ARG A 47 11.17 -2.94 26.51
CA ARG A 47 10.27 -3.64 27.42
C ARG A 47 11.08 -4.40 28.48
N PRO A 48 10.53 -4.61 29.69
CA PRO A 48 11.17 -5.42 30.71
C PRO A 48 11.51 -6.82 30.20
N THR A 49 12.67 -7.35 30.59
CA THR A 49 13.17 -8.67 30.19
C THR A 49 12.61 -9.81 31.04
N LYS A 50 11.92 -9.48 32.15
CA LYS A 50 11.53 -10.42 33.21
C LYS A 50 12.74 -11.00 33.96
N ASN A 51 13.88 -10.32 33.88
CA ASN A 51 15.07 -10.62 34.66
C ASN A 51 15.35 -9.38 35.51
N GLU A 52 14.95 -9.44 36.79
CA GLU A 52 15.00 -8.29 37.71
C GLU A 52 16.38 -7.66 37.78
N LEU A 53 17.43 -8.49 37.90
CA LEU A 53 18.80 -8.00 37.97
C LEU A 53 19.22 -7.23 36.72
N LEU A 54 18.84 -7.70 35.53
CA LEU A 54 19.15 -7.01 34.28
C LEU A 54 18.30 -5.76 34.11
N ASP A 55 17.00 -5.83 34.42
CA ASP A 55 16.06 -4.72 34.30
C ASP A 55 16.43 -3.56 35.25
N HIS A 56 16.99 -3.84 36.44
CA HIS A 56 17.53 -2.83 37.36
C HIS A 56 18.83 -2.17 36.88
N LEU A 57 19.58 -2.82 35.98
CA LEU A 57 20.83 -2.27 35.45
C LEU A 57 20.62 -1.45 34.18
N ILE A 58 19.53 -1.69 33.45
CA ILE A 58 19.24 -0.97 32.22
C ILE A 58 18.75 0.45 32.55
N PRO A 59 19.43 1.50 32.07
CA PRO A 59 19.00 2.88 32.23
C PRO A 59 17.59 3.11 31.66
N THR A 60 16.78 3.94 32.32
CA THR A 60 15.45 4.29 31.84
C THR A 60 15.53 4.87 30.43
N ILE A 61 14.76 4.28 29.52
CA ILE A 61 14.85 4.56 28.09
C ILE A 61 14.33 5.97 27.83
N ARG A 62 15.18 6.83 27.26
CA ARG A 62 14.73 8.12 26.72
C ARG A 62 13.72 7.87 25.60
N THR A 63 12.58 8.56 25.70
CA THR A 63 11.61 8.63 24.61
C THR A 63 12.30 9.24 23.39
N LEU A 64 12.33 8.51 22.28
CA LEU A 64 12.78 9.07 21.03
C LEU A 64 11.73 10.10 20.60
N THR A 65 12.14 11.34 20.36
CA THR A 65 11.31 12.33 19.66
C THR A 65 11.12 11.83 18.24
N LEU A 66 9.87 11.56 17.86
CA LEU A 66 9.52 10.91 16.61
C LEU A 66 8.58 11.81 15.85
N LEU A 67 8.82 11.96 14.54
CA LEU A 67 7.74 12.39 13.67
C LEU A 67 6.60 11.37 13.76
N LYS A 68 5.38 11.87 13.92
CA LYS A 68 4.16 11.05 13.89
C LYS A 68 3.84 10.68 12.44
N ILE A 69 4.67 9.84 11.85
CA ILE A 69 4.47 9.29 10.52
C ILE A 69 3.80 7.91 10.70
N ASN A 70 2.53 7.82 10.33
CA ASN A 70 1.64 6.68 10.63
C ASN A 70 1.90 5.44 9.74
N CYS A 71 3.15 5.11 9.41
CA CYS A 71 3.46 3.89 8.65
C CYS A 71 3.41 2.63 9.52
N TRP A 72 3.73 2.75 10.80
CA TRP A 72 3.84 1.62 11.74
C TRP A 72 3.28 1.97 13.10
N THR A 73 2.81 0.98 13.84
CA THR A 73 2.31 1.18 15.21
C THR A 73 3.45 1.47 16.20
N HIS A 74 4.66 0.96 15.92
CA HIS A 74 5.87 1.25 16.69
C HIS A 74 6.96 1.77 15.77
N THR A 75 7.62 2.83 16.21
CA THR A 75 8.61 3.61 15.45
C THR A 75 10.05 3.30 15.86
N ARG A 76 10.31 2.07 16.34
CA ARG A 76 11.63 1.63 16.75
C ARG A 76 12.13 0.51 15.84
N LEU A 77 13.29 0.69 15.24
CA LEU A 77 13.97 -0.39 14.53
C LEU A 77 14.38 -1.49 15.49
N ILE A 78 14.00 -2.70 15.12
CA ILE A 78 14.37 -3.94 15.83
C ILE A 78 15.62 -4.60 15.25
N THR A 79 16.05 -4.15 14.08
CA THR A 79 17.34 -4.44 13.45
C THR A 79 18.32 -3.30 13.75
N PRO A 80 19.63 -3.59 13.84
CA PRO A 80 20.62 -2.56 14.04
C PRO A 80 20.80 -1.73 12.77
N GLN A 81 21.11 -0.46 12.98
CA GLN A 81 21.86 0.33 12.04
C GLN A 81 22.97 1.08 12.78
N VAL A 82 24.16 1.16 12.20
CA VAL A 82 25.34 1.72 12.88
C VAL A 82 26.17 2.61 11.98
N CYS A 83 26.82 3.59 12.57
CA CYS A 83 27.96 4.27 11.96
C CYS A 83 29.25 3.55 12.40
N PRO A 84 30.05 2.99 11.46
CA PRO A 84 31.29 2.31 11.80
C PRO A 84 32.26 3.19 12.60
N ASP A 85 32.39 4.46 12.21
CA ASP A 85 33.31 5.41 12.83
C ASP A 85 32.89 5.73 14.27
N CYS A 86 31.62 6.00 14.52
CA CYS A 86 31.10 6.17 15.89
C CYS A 86 31.33 4.94 16.77
N VAL A 87 31.08 3.74 16.24
CA VAL A 87 31.27 2.50 17.02
C VAL A 87 32.75 2.30 17.35
N ASN A 88 33.65 2.55 16.40
CA ASN A 88 35.09 2.42 16.61
C ASN A 88 35.63 3.50 17.58
N GLN A 89 35.14 4.74 17.49
CA GLN A 89 35.59 5.86 18.32
C GLN A 89 35.04 5.81 19.75
N TYR A 90 33.76 5.49 19.91
CA TYR A 90 33.07 5.61 21.19
C TYR A 90 32.73 4.27 21.84
N GLY A 91 32.67 3.18 21.08
CA GLY A 91 32.44 1.83 21.61
C GLY A 91 31.03 1.59 22.17
N TYR A 92 30.02 2.31 21.69
CA TYR A 92 28.60 2.12 22.05
C TYR A 92 27.64 2.42 20.89
N PHE A 93 26.39 1.97 21.02
CA PHE A 93 25.33 2.26 20.04
C PHE A 93 24.46 3.42 20.48
N LYS A 94 24.25 4.42 19.61
CA LYS A 94 23.40 5.57 19.92
C LYS A 94 21.91 5.18 19.88
N ALA A 95 21.13 5.68 20.83
CA ALA A 95 19.68 5.43 20.91
C ALA A 95 18.92 5.92 19.66
N GLN A 96 19.31 7.07 19.11
CA GLN A 96 18.71 7.64 17.91
C GLN A 96 18.82 6.75 16.66
N TRP A 97 19.80 5.84 16.61
CA TRP A 97 19.94 4.91 15.49
C TRP A 97 18.80 3.88 15.45
N GLN A 98 17.99 3.76 16.49
CA GLN A 98 16.76 2.98 16.41
C GLN A 98 15.58 3.76 15.81
N ASN A 99 15.75 5.03 15.43
CA ASN A 99 14.76 5.77 14.64
C ASN A 99 14.82 5.30 13.17
N PRO A 100 13.73 4.73 12.61
CA PRO A 100 13.70 4.27 11.23
C PRO A 100 13.90 5.38 10.19
N PHE A 101 13.60 6.63 10.54
CA PHE A 101 13.71 7.79 9.65
C PHE A 101 15.08 8.47 9.71
N LEU A 102 15.97 8.05 10.61
CA LEU A 102 17.35 8.49 10.63
C LEU A 102 18.21 7.47 9.89
N ARG A 103 18.69 7.81 8.69
CA ARG A 103 19.50 6.91 7.84
C ARG A 103 20.95 7.36 7.66
N HIS A 104 21.36 8.40 8.37
CA HIS A 104 22.72 8.91 8.33
C HIS A 104 23.25 9.25 9.73
N CYS A 105 24.58 9.26 9.84
CA CYS A 105 25.26 9.74 11.03
C CYS A 105 25.41 11.25 10.96
N ILE A 106 24.84 11.98 11.92
CA ILE A 106 24.98 13.44 12.03
C ILE A 106 26.40 13.91 12.42
N ILE A 107 27.26 13.01 12.91
CA ILE A 107 28.63 13.34 13.33
C ILE A 107 29.63 13.13 12.18
N HIS A 108 29.47 12.02 11.46
CA HIS A 108 30.42 11.58 10.44
C HIS A 108 29.89 11.70 9.01
N GLU A 109 28.66 12.21 8.86
CA GLU A 109 27.99 12.47 7.58
C GLU A 109 28.06 11.28 6.60
N CYS A 110 27.83 10.09 7.14
CA CYS A 110 27.91 8.83 6.41
C CYS A 110 26.63 8.02 6.59
N ALA A 111 26.37 7.08 5.67
CA ALA A 111 25.20 6.22 5.76
C ALA A 111 25.26 5.32 7.01
N LEU A 112 24.12 5.16 7.69
CA LEU A 112 23.98 4.15 8.73
C LEU A 112 23.81 2.78 8.08
N LEU A 113 24.69 1.84 8.45
CA LEU A 113 24.74 0.51 7.89
C LEU A 113 23.80 -0.41 8.66
N SER A 114 22.86 -1.04 7.96
CA SER A 114 22.05 -2.16 8.48
C SER A 114 22.50 -3.52 7.96
N GLU A 115 23.45 -3.53 7.02
CA GLU A 115 24.08 -4.71 6.44
C GLU A 115 25.59 -4.49 6.30
N CYS A 116 26.35 -5.58 6.17
CA CYS A 116 27.79 -5.52 5.99
C CYS A 116 28.14 -5.15 4.54
N PRO A 117 28.99 -4.13 4.30
CA PRO A 117 29.35 -3.72 2.94
C PRO A 117 30.22 -4.75 2.20
N HIS A 118 30.82 -5.70 2.92
CA HIS A 118 31.71 -6.72 2.32
C HIS A 118 30.96 -7.98 1.89
N CYS A 119 29.88 -8.34 2.58
CA CYS A 119 29.17 -9.63 2.34
C CYS A 119 27.65 -9.50 2.25
N ASN A 120 27.11 -8.28 2.36
CA ASN A 120 25.68 -7.95 2.34
C ASN A 120 24.84 -8.67 3.39
N ALA A 121 25.47 -9.34 4.37
CA ALA A 121 24.75 -9.99 5.45
C ALA A 121 24.11 -8.94 6.38
N PRO A 122 22.83 -9.10 6.75
CA PRO A 122 22.16 -8.18 7.66
C PRO A 122 22.85 -8.19 9.02
N LEU A 123 23.05 -7.00 9.59
CA LEU A 123 23.71 -6.85 10.88
C LEU A 123 22.78 -7.29 12.02
N GLN A 124 23.37 -7.76 13.10
CA GLN A 124 22.66 -8.19 14.32
C GLN A 124 23.22 -7.49 15.56
N PHE A 125 22.39 -7.28 16.58
CA PHE A 125 22.86 -6.73 17.84
C PHE A 125 23.71 -7.77 18.59
N THR A 126 25.02 -7.76 18.34
CA THR A 126 26.00 -8.68 18.94
C THR A 126 27.22 -7.94 19.48
N ILE A 127 28.03 -8.63 20.26
CA ILE A 127 29.30 -8.08 20.75
C ILE A 127 30.27 -7.80 19.59
N ASN A 128 30.21 -8.57 18.49
CA ASN A 128 31.00 -8.30 17.28
C ASN A 128 30.62 -6.97 16.63
N LEU A 129 29.32 -6.65 16.57
CA LEU A 129 28.89 -5.36 16.06
C LEU A 129 29.41 -4.20 16.93
N LEU A 130 29.42 -4.39 18.26
CA LEU A 130 29.98 -3.42 19.21
C LEU A 130 31.49 -3.20 19.02
N ASN A 131 32.18 -4.18 18.45
CA ASN A 131 33.59 -4.08 18.07
C ASN A 131 33.79 -3.44 16.69
N GLY A 132 32.74 -3.02 16.00
CA GLY A 132 32.81 -2.46 14.65
C GLY A 132 33.05 -3.51 13.56
N CYS A 133 32.70 -4.77 13.83
CA CYS A 133 32.88 -5.89 12.90
C CYS A 133 31.55 -6.43 12.39
N CYS A 134 31.59 -7.09 11.24
CA CYS A 134 30.47 -7.84 10.69
C CYS A 134 29.99 -8.92 11.66
N THR A 135 28.68 -9.13 11.70
CA THR A 135 28.02 -10.08 12.60
C THR A 135 27.80 -11.45 11.98
N SER A 136 28.04 -11.59 10.67
CA SER A 136 28.03 -12.89 10.00
C SER A 136 29.25 -13.71 10.42
N SER A 137 29.02 -14.97 10.81
CA SER A 137 30.07 -15.92 11.17
C SER A 137 31.03 -16.21 10.01
N MET A 138 30.60 -16.00 8.78
CA MET A 138 31.39 -16.25 7.57
C MET A 138 32.23 -15.04 7.12
N CYS A 139 32.04 -13.86 7.72
CA CYS A 139 32.72 -12.63 7.31
C CYS A 139 33.61 -12.07 8.43
N GLY A 140 33.03 -11.62 9.55
CA GLY A 140 33.78 -11.07 10.69
C GLY A 140 34.65 -9.83 10.41
N LEU A 141 34.71 -9.33 9.17
CA LEU A 141 35.55 -8.19 8.77
C LEU A 141 35.10 -6.89 9.45
N ARG A 142 36.04 -5.95 9.61
CA ARG A 142 35.73 -4.59 10.07
C ARG A 142 34.78 -3.90 9.10
N LEU A 143 33.74 -3.27 9.64
CA LEU A 143 32.81 -2.47 8.84
C LEU A 143 33.52 -1.21 8.35
N THR A 144 33.33 -0.90 7.08
CA THR A 144 33.85 0.31 6.43
C THR A 144 32.72 1.32 6.24
N ARG A 145 33.04 2.61 6.34
CA ARG A 145 32.06 3.69 6.10
C ARG A 145 31.55 3.66 4.66
N MET A 146 30.28 4.02 4.47
CA MET A 146 29.66 4.22 3.16
C MET A 146 29.20 5.67 3.00
N PRO A 147 29.22 6.22 1.77
CA PRO A 147 28.78 7.59 1.54
C PRO A 147 27.30 7.75 1.90
N LEU A 148 26.95 8.95 2.36
CA LEU A 148 25.56 9.34 2.54
C LEU A 148 24.84 9.37 1.19
N ASN A 149 23.64 8.81 1.14
CA ASN A 149 22.70 9.07 0.05
C ASN A 149 21.93 10.36 0.37
N GLU A 150 22.19 11.44 -0.37
CA GLU A 150 21.52 12.74 -0.19
C GLU A 150 20.00 12.65 -0.39
N LEU A 151 19.51 11.64 -1.13
CA LEU A 151 18.08 11.37 -1.29
C LEU A 151 17.42 10.75 -0.04
N LEU A 152 18.19 10.43 1.01
CA LEU A 152 17.69 9.85 2.27
C LEU A 152 18.13 10.70 3.48
N LYS A 153 18.24 12.01 3.28
CA LYS A 153 18.71 12.95 4.30
C LYS A 153 17.60 13.40 5.24
N SER A 154 16.42 13.71 4.69
CA SER A 154 15.25 14.11 5.48
C SER A 154 14.40 12.90 5.90
N GLN A 155 13.58 13.09 6.93
CA GLN A 155 12.71 12.01 7.41
C GLN A 155 11.56 11.73 6.44
N GLU A 156 11.08 12.75 5.74
CA GLU A 156 10.05 12.70 4.70
C GLU A 156 10.54 11.90 3.48
N GLN A 157 11.79 12.13 3.05
CA GLN A 157 12.39 11.36 1.98
C GLN A 157 12.53 9.88 2.35
N VAL A 158 12.98 9.62 3.58
CA VAL A 158 13.09 8.24 4.08
C VAL A 158 11.71 7.58 4.16
N HIS A 159 10.67 8.31 4.59
CA HIS A 159 9.29 7.83 4.59
C HIS A 159 8.84 7.37 3.20
N ASP A 160 9.01 8.21 2.20
CA ASP A 160 8.61 7.91 0.83
C ASP A 160 9.36 6.69 0.28
N ALA A 161 10.68 6.59 0.55
CA ALA A 161 11.48 5.42 0.19
C ALA A 161 10.98 4.14 0.88
N TYR A 162 10.49 4.20 2.12
CA TYR A 162 9.88 3.04 2.77
C TYR A 162 8.61 2.57 2.06
N LEU A 163 7.77 3.48 1.56
CA LEU A 163 6.55 3.11 0.84
C LEU A 163 6.87 2.28 -0.40
N ILE A 164 7.86 2.70 -1.19
CA ILE A 164 8.36 1.95 -2.36
C ILE A 164 9.06 0.65 -1.95
N ALA A 165 9.92 0.68 -0.93
CA ALA A 165 10.60 -0.52 -0.45
C ALA A 165 9.61 -1.62 -0.03
N LYS A 166 8.48 -1.25 0.57
CA LYS A 166 7.39 -2.20 0.90
C LYS A 166 6.75 -2.81 -0.34
N ALA A 167 6.57 -2.03 -1.42
CA ALA A 167 6.06 -2.54 -2.68
C ALA A 167 7.02 -3.56 -3.32
N ILE A 168 8.34 -3.33 -3.22
CA ILE A 168 9.36 -4.26 -3.72
C ILE A 168 9.28 -5.61 -3.00
N VAL A 169 9.21 -5.59 -1.66
CA VAL A 169 9.14 -6.82 -0.83
C VAL A 169 7.78 -7.55 -0.98
N GLY A 170 6.76 -6.87 -1.50
CA GLY A 170 5.43 -7.44 -1.71
C GLY A 170 4.56 -7.52 -0.46
N ASP A 171 4.93 -6.85 0.63
CA ASP A 171 4.13 -6.81 1.86
C ASP A 171 2.87 -5.97 1.64
N SER A 172 1.72 -6.64 1.53
CA SER A 172 0.42 -6.02 1.31
C SER A 172 -0.13 -5.29 2.55
N ASN A 173 0.47 -5.48 3.73
CA ASN A 173 -0.02 -4.84 4.94
C ASN A 173 0.59 -3.44 5.08
N ILE A 174 -0.24 -2.42 4.90
CA ILE A 174 0.14 -1.01 5.17
C ILE A 174 0.55 -0.84 6.64
N ARG A 175 0.00 -1.65 7.56
CA ARG A 175 0.29 -1.58 9.01
C ARG A 175 1.07 -2.81 9.50
N THR A 176 2.39 -2.76 9.38
CA THR A 176 3.24 -3.64 10.19
C THR A 176 3.42 -3.01 11.57
N ASN A 177 3.58 -3.84 12.61
CA ASN A 177 3.76 -3.33 13.97
C ASN A 177 5.09 -2.60 14.17
N TYR A 178 6.10 -2.94 13.36
CA TYR A 178 7.44 -2.37 13.35
C TYR A 178 7.87 -2.20 11.90
N PRO A 179 8.89 -1.38 11.61
CA PRO A 179 9.52 -1.36 10.30
C PRO A 179 9.94 -2.79 9.89
N PRO A 180 9.63 -3.23 8.65
CA PRO A 180 10.01 -4.55 8.15
C PRO A 180 11.53 -4.77 8.26
N LYS A 181 11.94 -5.96 8.70
CA LYS A 181 13.36 -6.28 8.90
C LYS A 181 14.09 -6.49 7.57
N GLU A 182 13.32 -6.80 6.54
CA GLU A 182 13.72 -7.04 5.16
C GLU A 182 14.17 -5.74 4.48
N ILE A 183 13.77 -4.57 5.01
CA ILE A 183 14.13 -3.27 4.47
C ILE A 183 15.49 -2.82 5.01
N THR A 184 16.54 -3.17 4.26
CA THR A 184 17.93 -2.80 4.53
C THR A 184 18.29 -1.42 3.96
N THR A 185 19.52 -0.98 4.20
CA THR A 185 20.07 0.27 3.68
C THR A 185 20.13 0.23 2.15
N THR A 186 20.55 -0.89 1.57
CA THR A 186 20.60 -1.10 0.11
C THR A 186 19.22 -1.01 -0.52
N LEU A 187 18.21 -1.65 0.09
CA LEU A 187 16.85 -1.60 -0.44
C LEU A 187 16.26 -0.19 -0.39
N LEU A 188 16.53 0.58 0.67
CA LEU A 188 16.11 1.98 0.73
C LEU A 188 16.82 2.86 -0.30
N ASN A 189 18.11 2.60 -0.56
CA ASN A 189 18.82 3.30 -1.63
C ASN A 189 18.21 3.00 -3.00
N GLN A 190 17.88 1.73 -3.27
CA GLN A 190 17.17 1.33 -4.49
C GLN A 190 15.78 1.99 -4.58
N ALA A 191 15.04 2.06 -3.48
CA ALA A 191 13.74 2.72 -3.45
C ALA A 191 13.83 4.24 -3.69
N ALA A 192 14.84 4.91 -3.14
CA ALA A 192 15.11 6.32 -3.40
C ALA A 192 15.51 6.55 -4.87
N ASP A 193 16.29 5.65 -5.46
CA ASP A 193 16.64 5.72 -6.88
C ASP A 193 15.40 5.54 -7.78
N ILE A 194 14.50 4.60 -7.46
CA ILE A 194 13.21 4.46 -8.16
C ILE A 194 12.39 5.75 -8.08
N LEU A 195 12.32 6.38 -6.91
CA LEU A 195 11.56 7.63 -6.75
C LEU A 195 12.20 8.79 -7.52
N ASN A 196 13.53 8.85 -7.60
CA ASN A 196 14.22 10.00 -8.17
C ASN A 196 14.57 9.88 -9.67
N ASN A 197 14.86 8.67 -10.14
CA ASN A 197 15.30 8.40 -11.52
C ASN A 197 14.16 7.77 -12.37
N PRO A 198 13.66 8.48 -13.40
CA PRO A 198 12.59 7.98 -14.27
C PRO A 198 12.88 6.61 -14.91
N ASP A 199 14.12 6.32 -15.27
CA ASP A 199 14.47 5.05 -15.92
C ASP A 199 14.41 3.89 -14.91
N SER A 200 14.88 4.13 -13.68
CA SER A 200 14.73 3.17 -12.58
C SER A 200 13.26 2.93 -12.24
N ALA A 201 12.42 3.98 -12.27
CA ALA A 201 10.98 3.85 -12.12
C ALA A 201 10.34 3.00 -13.23
N ARG A 202 10.70 3.22 -14.50
CA ARG A 202 10.21 2.42 -15.63
C ARG A 202 10.61 0.95 -15.50
N LEU A 203 11.86 0.67 -15.12
CA LEU A 203 12.34 -0.70 -14.89
C LEU A 203 11.55 -1.36 -13.77
N PHE A 204 11.33 -0.66 -12.66
CA PHE A 204 10.52 -1.14 -11.54
C PHE A 204 9.08 -1.47 -11.96
N LEU A 205 8.41 -0.57 -12.67
CA LEU A 205 7.04 -0.79 -13.17
C LEU A 205 6.98 -1.97 -14.17
N ASN A 206 7.99 -2.12 -15.03
CA ASN A 206 8.08 -3.24 -15.96
C ASN A 206 8.26 -4.58 -15.24
N GLU A 207 9.10 -4.65 -14.21
CA GLU A 207 9.25 -5.86 -13.39
C GLU A 207 7.97 -6.23 -12.64
N MET A 208 7.19 -5.24 -12.21
CA MET A 208 5.85 -5.48 -11.65
C MET A 208 4.89 -6.00 -12.73
N ALA A 209 4.83 -5.35 -13.88
CA ALA A 209 3.93 -5.75 -14.98
C ALA A 209 4.23 -7.15 -15.53
N LYS A 210 5.51 -7.58 -15.53
CA LYS A 210 5.91 -8.95 -15.93
C LYS A 210 5.26 -10.05 -15.09
N ARG A 211 4.85 -9.75 -13.86
CA ARG A 211 4.16 -10.71 -12.97
C ARG A 211 2.74 -11.00 -13.45
N LEU A 212 2.18 -10.13 -14.27
CA LEU A 212 0.83 -10.27 -14.80
C LEU A 212 0.81 -10.97 -16.17
N PRO A 213 -0.15 -11.88 -16.36
CA PRO A 213 -0.52 -12.34 -17.68
C PRO A 213 -1.02 -11.21 -18.58
N THR A 214 -0.84 -11.35 -19.89
CA THR A 214 -1.34 -10.40 -20.89
C THR A 214 -2.86 -10.20 -20.87
N ASN A 215 -3.63 -11.17 -20.36
CA ASN A 215 -5.09 -11.12 -20.29
C ASN A 215 -5.65 -10.45 -19.01
N VAL A 216 -4.79 -9.86 -18.18
CA VAL A 216 -5.18 -9.22 -16.91
C VAL A 216 -4.88 -7.71 -16.98
N PRO A 217 -5.74 -6.83 -16.42
CA PRO A 217 -5.48 -5.39 -16.39
C PRO A 217 -4.33 -5.03 -15.45
N LEU A 218 -3.64 -3.93 -15.75
CA LEU A 218 -2.43 -3.50 -15.03
C LEU A 218 -2.69 -3.09 -13.59
N ASN A 219 -3.90 -2.59 -13.28
CA ASN A 219 -4.25 -2.13 -11.93
C ASN A 219 -4.16 -3.24 -10.87
N ILE A 220 -4.14 -4.51 -11.25
CA ILE A 220 -3.92 -5.65 -10.34
C ILE A 220 -2.57 -5.54 -9.61
N GLU A 221 -1.51 -5.10 -10.30
CA GLU A 221 -0.20 -4.83 -9.69
C GLU A 221 -0.05 -3.35 -9.33
N PHE A 222 -0.55 -2.45 -10.18
CA PHE A 222 -0.28 -1.01 -10.05
C PHE A 222 -1.13 -0.29 -9.02
N HIS A 223 -2.24 -0.88 -8.54
CA HIS A 223 -3.06 -0.24 -7.51
C HIS A 223 -2.29 0.11 -6.24
N LYS A 224 -1.30 -0.71 -5.86
CA LYS A 224 -0.42 -0.39 -4.71
C LYS A 224 0.43 0.85 -4.98
N ILE A 225 0.88 1.03 -6.22
CA ILE A 225 1.67 2.20 -6.62
C ILE A 225 0.80 3.46 -6.63
N GLU A 226 -0.44 3.38 -7.11
CA GLU A 226 -1.40 4.50 -7.00
C GLU A 226 -1.53 4.98 -5.56
N MET A 227 -1.74 4.03 -4.63
CA MET A 227 -1.85 4.34 -3.20
C MET A 227 -0.56 4.96 -2.66
N ILE A 228 0.61 4.46 -3.06
CA ILE A 228 1.89 5.01 -2.61
C ILE A 228 2.07 6.44 -3.09
N VAL A 229 1.87 6.68 -4.40
CA VAL A 229 2.07 8.00 -5.02
C VAL A 229 1.17 9.06 -4.37
N GLN A 230 -0.08 8.70 -4.02
CA GLN A 230 -1.00 9.59 -3.31
C GLN A 230 -0.57 9.94 -1.87
N ASN A 231 0.36 9.19 -1.28
CA ASN A 231 0.83 9.37 0.09
C ASN A 231 2.30 9.81 0.18
N LEU A 232 2.94 10.13 -0.96
CA LEU A 232 4.29 10.69 -0.95
C LEU A 232 4.28 12.09 -0.33
N LEU A 233 5.32 12.40 0.43
CA LEU A 233 5.48 13.67 1.14
C LEU A 233 6.43 14.63 0.42
N CYS A 234 7.24 14.13 -0.50
CA CYS A 234 8.22 14.90 -1.24
C CYS A 234 7.93 14.92 -2.75
N GLU A 235 8.43 15.96 -3.40
CA GLU A 235 8.52 16.02 -4.86
C GLU A 235 9.72 15.21 -5.33
N TRP A 236 9.48 14.25 -6.22
CA TRP A 236 10.51 13.34 -6.72
C TRP A 236 10.63 13.39 -8.25
N GLY A 237 11.84 13.14 -8.76
CA GLY A 237 12.12 13.20 -10.20
C GLY A 237 11.29 12.23 -11.06
N SER A 238 10.86 11.10 -10.50
CA SER A 238 10.07 10.07 -11.20
C SER A 238 8.57 10.26 -11.09
N LEU A 239 8.05 11.30 -10.42
CA LEU A 239 6.61 11.44 -10.17
C LEU A 239 5.77 11.38 -11.45
N SER A 240 6.18 12.09 -12.51
CA SER A 240 5.48 12.04 -13.81
C SER A 240 5.43 10.61 -14.36
N THR A 241 6.54 9.87 -14.28
CA THR A 241 6.62 8.48 -14.74
C THR A 241 5.72 7.55 -13.92
N LEU A 242 5.61 7.77 -12.61
CA LEU A 242 4.74 6.99 -11.74
C LEU A 242 3.25 7.35 -11.94
N TYR A 243 2.92 8.61 -12.20
CA TYR A 243 1.55 9.03 -12.55
C TYR A 243 1.11 8.49 -13.93
N ASP A 244 2.03 8.47 -14.90
CA ASP A 244 1.80 7.98 -16.26
C ASP A 244 1.98 6.46 -16.41
N MET A 245 1.97 5.71 -15.30
CA MET A 245 2.22 4.26 -15.32
C MET A 245 1.21 3.47 -16.17
N TYR A 246 0.03 3.98 -16.49
CA TYR A 246 -0.90 3.29 -17.39
C TYR A 246 -0.72 3.65 -18.87
N ASN A 247 0.06 4.68 -19.17
CA ASN A 247 0.27 5.19 -20.53
C ASN A 247 1.52 4.57 -21.19
N SER A 248 2.27 3.76 -20.45
CA SER A 248 3.51 3.13 -20.92
C SER A 248 3.28 1.71 -21.45
N GLU A 249 4.14 1.27 -22.37
CA GLU A 249 4.17 -0.12 -22.84
C GLU A 249 5.03 -0.99 -21.92
N TYR A 250 4.52 -2.15 -21.54
CA TYR A 250 5.19 -3.09 -20.64
C TYR A 250 5.35 -4.48 -21.26
N THR A 251 6.46 -5.13 -20.90
CA THR A 251 6.64 -6.56 -21.16
C THR A 251 5.78 -7.36 -20.19
N ARG A 252 4.86 -8.18 -20.70
CA ARG A 252 3.96 -9.01 -19.88
C ARG A 252 4.20 -10.49 -20.12
N SER A 253 3.85 -11.31 -19.12
CA SER A 253 3.99 -12.76 -19.21
C SER A 253 2.90 -13.37 -20.08
N ASN A 254 3.25 -14.41 -20.84
CA ASN A 254 2.29 -15.27 -21.55
C ASN A 254 1.83 -16.46 -20.68
N ASN A 255 2.26 -16.51 -19.42
CA ASN A 255 1.89 -17.59 -18.51
C ASN A 255 0.40 -17.57 -18.18
N THR A 256 -0.12 -18.73 -17.81
CA THR A 256 -1.48 -18.86 -17.30
C THR A 256 -1.63 -18.12 -15.98
N MET A 257 -2.80 -17.49 -15.81
CA MET A 257 -3.13 -16.72 -14.62
C MET A 257 -3.17 -17.62 -13.38
N THR A 258 -2.43 -17.22 -12.34
CA THR A 258 -2.51 -17.80 -11.00
C THR A 258 -3.75 -17.29 -10.26
N GLN A 259 -4.05 -17.87 -9.10
CA GLN A 259 -5.12 -17.37 -8.25
C GLN A 259 -4.76 -16.00 -7.68
N LEU A 260 -5.67 -15.05 -7.81
CA LEU A 260 -5.48 -13.66 -7.39
C LEU A 260 -6.24 -13.45 -6.09
N TRP A 261 -5.51 -13.36 -4.99
CA TRP A 261 -6.06 -13.27 -3.65
C TRP A 261 -5.85 -11.89 -3.04
N PHE A 262 -6.95 -11.25 -2.62
CA PHE A 262 -6.93 -9.93 -1.98
C PHE A 262 -7.88 -9.89 -0.78
N ASP A 263 -7.70 -8.95 0.14
CA ASP A 263 -8.78 -8.59 1.05
C ASP A 263 -9.92 -7.91 0.29
N ALA A 264 -11.12 -7.93 0.87
CA ALA A 264 -12.32 -7.46 0.20
C ALA A 264 -12.29 -5.96 -0.13
N GLN A 265 -11.66 -5.13 0.70
CA GLN A 265 -11.52 -3.69 0.42
C GLN A 265 -10.63 -3.46 -0.82
N THR A 266 -9.47 -4.12 -0.87
CA THR A 266 -8.55 -4.07 -2.02
C THR A 266 -9.21 -4.63 -3.28
N ALA A 267 -9.90 -5.76 -3.18
CA ALA A 267 -10.64 -6.34 -4.31
C ALA A 267 -11.73 -5.38 -4.85
N SER A 268 -12.45 -4.69 -3.96
CA SER A 268 -13.46 -3.68 -4.34
C SER A 268 -12.83 -2.59 -5.20
N SER A 269 -11.67 -2.08 -4.77
CA SER A 269 -10.95 -1.00 -5.46
C SER A 269 -10.44 -1.45 -6.83
N ILE A 270 -9.77 -2.60 -6.89
CA ILE A 270 -9.20 -3.15 -8.13
C ILE A 270 -10.30 -3.46 -9.17
N ILE A 271 -11.44 -4.00 -8.75
CA ILE A 271 -12.55 -4.31 -9.66
C ILE A 271 -13.32 -3.03 -10.04
N GLY A 272 -13.20 -1.95 -9.27
CA GLY A 272 -13.94 -0.70 -9.50
C GLY A 272 -15.40 -0.78 -9.05
N ILE A 273 -15.67 -1.48 -7.95
CA ILE A 273 -17.02 -1.68 -7.40
C ILE A 273 -17.07 -1.28 -5.92
N THR A 274 -18.28 -1.21 -5.38
CA THR A 274 -18.53 -1.02 -3.94
C THR A 274 -18.45 -2.33 -3.17
N PHE A 275 -18.17 -2.26 -1.87
CA PHE A 275 -18.15 -3.44 -1.00
C PHE A 275 -19.47 -4.24 -1.03
N LYS A 276 -20.62 -3.55 -1.14
CA LYS A 276 -21.95 -4.20 -1.26
C LYS A 276 -22.06 -5.07 -2.52
N GLN A 277 -21.41 -4.67 -3.60
CA GLN A 277 -21.43 -5.40 -4.88
C GLN A 277 -20.54 -6.64 -4.88
N ILE A 278 -19.59 -6.76 -3.94
CA ILE A 278 -18.79 -7.98 -3.79
C ILE A 278 -19.69 -9.18 -3.49
N ALA A 279 -20.69 -9.02 -2.62
CA ALA A 279 -21.63 -10.10 -2.30
C ALA A 279 -22.35 -10.63 -3.56
N LEU A 280 -22.79 -9.72 -4.44
CA LEU A 280 -23.43 -10.07 -5.71
C LEU A 280 -22.49 -10.85 -6.64
N LEU A 281 -21.21 -10.47 -6.68
CA LEU A 281 -20.21 -11.20 -7.48
C LEU A 281 -19.86 -12.57 -6.89
N VAL A 282 -19.92 -12.73 -5.57
CA VAL A 282 -19.79 -14.04 -4.90
C VAL A 282 -20.99 -14.93 -5.23
N GLU A 283 -22.21 -14.41 -5.09
CA GLU A 283 -23.44 -15.13 -5.44
C GLU A 283 -23.48 -15.51 -6.92
N ALA A 284 -23.08 -14.59 -7.80
CA ALA A 284 -22.95 -14.85 -9.22
C ALA A 284 -21.76 -15.77 -9.56
N GLY A 285 -20.93 -16.19 -8.58
CA GLY A 285 -19.83 -17.14 -8.77
C GLY A 285 -18.64 -16.60 -9.56
N PHE A 286 -18.46 -15.28 -9.59
CA PHE A 286 -17.26 -14.63 -10.16
C PHE A 286 -16.10 -14.58 -9.17
N ILE A 287 -16.41 -14.45 -7.88
CA ILE A 287 -15.45 -14.32 -6.78
C ILE A 287 -15.70 -15.45 -5.78
N LYS A 288 -14.64 -15.96 -5.14
CA LYS A 288 -14.77 -16.93 -4.04
C LYS A 288 -14.24 -16.33 -2.75
N ALA A 289 -14.99 -16.49 -1.67
CA ALA A 289 -14.51 -16.14 -0.33
C ALA A 289 -13.85 -17.36 0.32
N ASP A 290 -12.77 -17.13 1.05
CA ASP A 290 -12.06 -18.17 1.84
C ASP A 290 -12.89 -18.66 3.04
N SER A 291 -13.88 -17.86 3.45
CA SER A 291 -14.74 -18.11 4.61
C SER A 291 -16.20 -18.12 4.22
N LYS A 292 -16.97 -19.03 4.84
CA LYS A 292 -18.44 -19.06 4.76
C LYS A 292 -19.13 -18.04 5.70
N LYS A 293 -18.36 -17.29 6.49
CA LYS A 293 -18.88 -16.25 7.38
C LYS A 293 -19.31 -15.01 6.58
N ALA A 294 -20.09 -14.14 7.22
CA ALA A 294 -20.48 -12.86 6.63
C ALA A 294 -19.24 -12.06 6.19
N LEU A 295 -19.33 -11.46 4.99
CA LEU A 295 -18.25 -10.69 4.39
C LEU A 295 -17.92 -9.45 5.24
N ARG A 296 -16.63 -9.27 5.49
CA ARG A 296 -16.02 -8.10 6.14
C ARG A 296 -14.97 -7.50 5.23
N ILE A 297 -14.55 -6.26 5.51
CA ILE A 297 -13.55 -5.53 4.73
C ILE A 297 -12.20 -6.28 4.61
N ASP A 298 -11.85 -7.06 5.64
CA ASP A 298 -10.62 -7.86 5.74
C ASP A 298 -10.81 -9.31 5.25
N THR A 299 -11.99 -9.66 4.75
CA THR A 299 -12.25 -11.02 4.25
C THR A 299 -11.43 -11.28 3.01
N ARG A 300 -10.74 -12.43 2.99
CA ARG A 300 -9.90 -12.83 1.86
C ARG A 300 -10.76 -13.38 0.71
N LEU A 301 -10.55 -12.84 -0.48
CA LEU A 301 -11.29 -13.13 -1.70
C LEU A 301 -10.36 -13.56 -2.84
N GLU A 302 -10.79 -14.55 -3.59
CA GLU A 302 -10.17 -15.01 -4.83
C GLU A 302 -10.94 -14.39 -6.01
N VAL A 303 -10.28 -13.55 -6.80
CA VAL A 303 -10.92 -12.72 -7.85
C VAL A 303 -10.58 -13.15 -9.27
N SER A 304 -9.73 -14.16 -9.49
CA SER A 304 -9.33 -14.58 -10.84
C SER A 304 -10.53 -15.02 -11.69
N GLY A 305 -11.61 -15.51 -11.06
CA GLY A 305 -12.84 -15.89 -11.77
C GLY A 305 -13.43 -14.79 -12.66
N VAL A 306 -13.30 -13.52 -12.29
CA VAL A 306 -13.70 -12.36 -13.12
C VAL A 306 -12.91 -12.34 -14.42
N TYR A 307 -11.58 -12.38 -14.33
CA TYR A 307 -10.70 -12.27 -15.48
C TYR A 307 -10.69 -13.53 -16.34
N THR A 308 -10.82 -14.72 -15.74
CA THR A 308 -11.00 -15.99 -16.48
C THR A 308 -12.30 -15.98 -17.28
N PHE A 309 -13.37 -15.38 -16.74
CA PHE A 309 -14.60 -15.20 -17.49
C PHE A 309 -14.42 -14.23 -18.66
N LEU A 310 -13.83 -13.06 -18.41
CA LEU A 310 -13.64 -12.02 -19.43
C LEU A 310 -12.69 -12.45 -20.56
N ALA A 311 -11.65 -13.23 -20.25
CA ALA A 311 -10.69 -13.72 -21.23
C ALA A 311 -11.31 -14.58 -22.35
N LYS A 312 -12.54 -15.07 -22.16
CA LYS A 312 -13.29 -15.83 -23.18
C LYS A 312 -13.79 -14.94 -24.33
N PHE A 313 -13.86 -13.63 -24.12
CA PHE A 313 -14.46 -12.68 -25.06
C PHE A 313 -13.39 -11.96 -25.88
N ARG A 314 -13.14 -12.42 -27.11
CA ARG A 314 -12.15 -11.78 -28.01
C ARG A 314 -12.61 -10.38 -28.44
N HIS A 315 -11.67 -9.44 -28.46
CA HIS A 315 -11.88 -8.07 -28.92
C HIS A 315 -12.42 -7.99 -30.35
N LYS A 316 -13.30 -7.03 -30.62
CA LYS A 316 -13.87 -6.72 -31.95
C LYS A 316 -13.84 -5.21 -32.17
N LYS A 317 -13.59 -4.77 -33.41
CA LYS A 317 -13.40 -3.35 -33.77
C LYS A 317 -14.62 -2.46 -33.51
N ASP A 318 -15.84 -2.99 -33.63
CA ASP A 318 -17.07 -2.19 -33.51
C ASP A 318 -17.52 -1.95 -32.05
N TYR A 319 -16.72 -2.37 -31.07
CA TYR A 319 -17.04 -2.27 -29.66
C TYR A 319 -16.20 -1.17 -29.02
N ASN A 320 -16.84 -0.31 -28.23
CA ASN A 320 -16.19 0.79 -27.53
C ASN A 320 -15.97 0.42 -26.06
N PRO A 321 -14.90 0.89 -25.40
CA PRO A 321 -14.65 0.63 -24.00
C PRO A 321 -15.77 1.21 -23.11
N LEU A 322 -16.05 0.56 -21.98
CA LEU A 322 -17.09 0.99 -21.04
C LEU A 322 -16.86 2.40 -20.51
N ILE A 323 -15.62 2.84 -20.37
CA ILE A 323 -15.30 4.19 -19.91
C ILE A 323 -15.93 5.28 -20.80
N GLU A 324 -16.02 5.06 -22.11
CA GLU A 324 -16.72 5.99 -23.01
C GLU A 324 -18.24 6.01 -22.78
N GLN A 325 -18.78 4.97 -22.15
CA GLN A 325 -20.18 4.85 -21.78
C GLN A 325 -20.45 5.23 -20.32
N HIS A 326 -19.46 5.78 -19.60
CA HIS A 326 -19.56 6.10 -18.17
C HIS A 326 -20.77 6.98 -17.83
N ARG A 327 -21.01 8.03 -18.62
CA ARG A 327 -22.18 8.91 -18.43
C ARG A 327 -23.51 8.16 -18.58
N LEU A 328 -23.60 7.24 -19.54
CA LEU A 328 -24.79 6.43 -19.74
C LEU A 328 -25.00 5.45 -18.58
N MET A 329 -23.91 4.84 -18.09
CA MET A 329 -23.93 4.00 -16.90
C MET A 329 -24.39 4.77 -15.67
N ALA A 330 -23.82 5.95 -15.42
CA ALA A 330 -24.19 6.83 -14.31
C ALA A 330 -25.67 7.26 -14.40
N LEU A 331 -26.11 7.65 -15.60
CA LEU A 331 -27.50 8.03 -15.89
C LEU A 331 -28.46 6.91 -15.52
N HIS A 332 -28.14 5.66 -15.85
CA HIS A 332 -28.99 4.49 -15.64
C HIS A 332 -28.70 3.71 -14.35
N ASN A 333 -27.81 4.23 -13.49
CA ASN A 333 -27.33 3.58 -12.27
C ASN A 333 -26.82 2.14 -12.50
N ILE A 334 -26.06 1.96 -13.58
CA ILE A 334 -25.45 0.68 -13.96
C ILE A 334 -24.02 0.67 -13.49
N CYS A 335 -23.61 -0.45 -12.93
CA CYS A 335 -22.24 -0.68 -12.48
C CYS A 335 -21.59 -1.85 -13.23
N ILE A 336 -20.28 -2.04 -13.00
CA ILE A 336 -19.52 -3.16 -13.58
C ILE A 336 -20.14 -4.51 -13.21
N THR A 337 -20.68 -4.65 -11.99
CA THR A 337 -21.35 -5.88 -11.56
C THR A 337 -22.56 -6.22 -12.43
N ASP A 338 -23.38 -5.23 -12.79
CA ASP A 338 -24.53 -5.44 -13.68
C ASP A 338 -24.08 -5.88 -15.07
N VAL A 339 -23.01 -5.27 -15.59
CA VAL A 339 -22.43 -5.63 -16.89
C VAL A 339 -21.91 -7.07 -16.89
N LEU A 340 -21.19 -7.48 -15.84
CA LEU A 340 -20.67 -8.83 -15.70
C LEU A 340 -21.79 -9.88 -15.63
N ILE A 341 -22.82 -9.63 -14.81
CA ILE A 341 -23.99 -10.51 -14.68
C ILE A 341 -24.78 -10.58 -15.99
N ALA A 342 -24.94 -9.44 -16.68
CA ALA A 342 -25.61 -9.37 -17.98
C ALA A 342 -24.85 -10.15 -19.05
N ALA A 343 -23.51 -10.04 -19.07
CA ALA A 343 -22.67 -10.83 -19.96
C ALA A 343 -22.76 -12.33 -19.65
N LYS A 344 -22.76 -12.73 -18.37
CA LYS A 344 -22.85 -14.14 -17.97
C LYS A 344 -24.20 -14.77 -18.31
N SER A 345 -25.27 -13.99 -18.26
CA SER A 345 -26.63 -14.42 -18.65
C SER A 345 -26.90 -14.30 -20.15
N ASN A 346 -25.89 -13.92 -20.96
CA ASN A 346 -26.00 -13.63 -22.39
C ASN A 346 -27.01 -12.53 -22.75
N SER A 347 -27.39 -11.67 -21.78
CA SER A 347 -28.29 -10.55 -22.02
C SER A 347 -27.57 -9.31 -22.59
N LEU A 348 -26.25 -9.29 -22.55
CA LEU A 348 -25.41 -8.23 -23.12
C LEU A 348 -24.16 -8.86 -23.76
N SER A 349 -23.96 -8.59 -25.05
CA SER A 349 -22.72 -8.95 -25.74
C SER A 349 -21.60 -8.00 -25.36
N ILE A 350 -20.46 -8.55 -24.96
CA ILE A 350 -19.26 -7.79 -24.61
C ILE A 350 -18.05 -8.32 -25.39
N THR A 351 -17.00 -7.50 -25.47
CA THR A 351 -15.67 -7.95 -25.82
C THR A 351 -14.66 -7.48 -24.78
N TYR A 352 -13.49 -8.11 -24.72
CA TYR A 352 -12.50 -7.82 -23.69
C TYR A 352 -11.12 -7.60 -24.30
N LYS A 353 -10.49 -6.48 -23.94
CA LYS A 353 -9.12 -6.13 -24.27
C LYS A 353 -8.48 -5.52 -23.01
N PRO A 354 -7.65 -6.27 -22.28
CA PRO A 354 -7.03 -5.80 -21.04
C PRO A 354 -6.28 -4.47 -21.23
N SER A 355 -6.50 -3.54 -20.31
CA SER A 355 -5.91 -2.20 -20.27
C SER A 355 -5.54 -1.83 -18.81
N SER A 356 -5.79 -0.59 -18.38
CA SER A 356 -5.54 -0.11 -17.02
C SER A 356 -6.42 -0.83 -15.99
N ASP A 357 -7.75 -0.78 -16.18
CA ASP A 357 -8.75 -1.35 -15.27
C ASP A 357 -9.91 -2.02 -16.06
N LEU A 358 -10.97 -2.47 -15.38
CA LEU A 358 -12.13 -3.09 -16.03
C LEU A 358 -12.97 -2.12 -16.89
N MET A 359 -13.04 -0.83 -16.56
CA MET A 359 -13.77 0.17 -17.35
C MET A 359 -13.10 0.42 -18.70
N HIS A 360 -11.78 0.37 -18.74
CA HIS A 360 -11.00 0.47 -19.97
C HIS A 360 -10.88 -0.87 -20.70
N SER A 361 -11.04 -1.99 -19.98
CA SER A 361 -10.84 -3.32 -20.56
C SER A 361 -12.09 -3.93 -21.20
N ILE A 362 -13.26 -3.72 -20.60
CA ILE A 362 -14.53 -4.26 -21.11
C ILE A 362 -15.06 -3.32 -22.19
N HIS A 363 -15.42 -3.88 -23.33
CA HIS A 363 -15.97 -3.14 -24.46
C HIS A 363 -17.38 -3.63 -24.79
N VAL A 364 -18.24 -2.72 -25.23
CA VAL A 364 -19.64 -2.94 -25.56
C VAL A 364 -19.99 -2.32 -26.91
N LEU A 365 -20.97 -2.87 -27.61
CA LEU A 365 -21.53 -2.22 -28.78
C LEU A 365 -22.46 -1.09 -28.32
N PRO A 366 -22.22 0.19 -28.65
CA PRO A 366 -22.92 1.33 -28.04
C PRO A 366 -24.46 1.24 -28.13
N LYS A 367 -25.00 0.88 -29.30
CA LYS A 367 -26.46 0.75 -29.51
C LYS A 367 -27.09 -0.36 -28.66
N ALA A 368 -26.41 -1.51 -28.56
CA ALA A 368 -26.89 -2.63 -27.75
C ALA A 368 -26.79 -2.29 -26.25
N PHE A 369 -25.73 -1.60 -25.85
CA PHE A 369 -25.53 -1.17 -24.48
C PHE A 369 -26.60 -0.15 -24.03
N ASP A 370 -26.92 0.85 -24.86
CA ASP A 370 -28.00 1.79 -24.59
C ASP A 370 -29.36 1.09 -24.43
N THR A 371 -29.64 0.10 -25.27
CA THR A 371 -30.86 -0.72 -25.16
C THR A 371 -30.88 -1.48 -23.83
N PHE A 372 -29.76 -2.14 -23.48
CA PHE A 372 -29.60 -2.80 -22.18
C PHE A 372 -29.83 -1.83 -21.02
N CYS A 373 -29.24 -0.63 -21.05
CA CYS A 373 -29.35 0.35 -19.98
C CYS A 373 -30.80 0.78 -19.73
N LYS A 374 -31.52 1.05 -20.82
CA LYS A 374 -32.95 1.41 -20.79
C LYS A 374 -33.81 0.28 -20.24
N LEU A 375 -33.58 -0.95 -20.67
CA LEU A 375 -34.32 -2.13 -20.20
C LEU A 375 -34.04 -2.45 -18.73
N HIS A 376 -32.78 -2.35 -18.30
CA HIS A 376 -32.38 -2.57 -16.92
C HIS A 376 -33.09 -1.58 -15.99
N THR A 377 -33.08 -0.29 -16.35
CA THR A 377 -33.76 0.78 -15.59
C THR A 377 -35.26 0.56 -15.45
N GLN A 378 -35.92 -0.01 -16.48
CA GLN A 378 -37.36 -0.31 -16.41
C GLN A 378 -37.69 -1.41 -15.40
N ARG A 379 -36.73 -2.29 -15.09
CA ARG A 379 -36.91 -3.40 -14.14
C ARG A 379 -36.64 -2.99 -12.70
N ILE A 380 -35.89 -1.91 -12.47
CA ILE A 380 -35.64 -1.38 -11.12
C ILE A 380 -36.92 -0.69 -10.61
N ARG A 381 -37.48 -1.18 -9.50
CA ARG A 381 -38.71 -0.63 -8.88
C ARG A 381 -38.52 0.82 -8.42
N ASP A 382 -37.33 1.16 -7.92
CA ASP A 382 -37.01 2.47 -7.36
C ASP A 382 -36.28 3.36 -8.39
N LYS A 383 -37.02 4.29 -9.00
CA LYS A 383 -36.49 5.29 -9.95
C LYS A 383 -35.73 6.41 -9.24
N THR A 384 -34.65 6.04 -8.56
CA THR A 384 -33.87 6.93 -7.69
C THR A 384 -32.40 6.95 -8.12
N MET A 385 -31.73 8.10 -7.97
CA MET A 385 -30.33 8.29 -8.35
C MET A 385 -29.50 8.67 -7.13
N SER A 386 -28.30 8.12 -7.02
CA SER A 386 -27.34 8.52 -5.98
C SER A 386 -26.88 9.96 -6.22
N ILE A 387 -26.45 10.67 -5.16
CA ILE A 387 -25.89 12.03 -5.31
C ILE A 387 -24.63 12.01 -6.21
N ALA A 388 -23.81 10.97 -6.12
CA ALA A 388 -22.62 10.83 -6.95
C ALA A 388 -22.98 10.73 -8.45
N ASN A 389 -23.94 9.88 -8.80
CA ASN A 389 -24.45 9.78 -10.16
C ASN A 389 -25.14 11.08 -10.60
N GLY A 390 -25.85 11.74 -9.68
CA GLY A 390 -26.46 13.05 -9.95
C GLY A 390 -25.42 14.09 -10.32
N ALA A 391 -24.30 14.15 -9.60
CA ALA A 391 -23.20 15.07 -9.90
C ALA A 391 -22.61 14.78 -11.29
N GLU A 392 -22.36 13.51 -11.58
CA GLU A 392 -21.80 13.07 -12.87
C GLU A 392 -22.71 13.43 -14.06
N VAL A 393 -24.02 13.17 -13.93
CA VAL A 393 -24.99 13.38 -15.02
C VAL A 393 -25.27 14.87 -15.24
N THR A 394 -25.34 15.65 -14.17
CA THR A 394 -25.68 17.08 -14.25
C THR A 394 -24.48 17.98 -14.49
N GLY A 395 -23.26 17.50 -14.20
CA GLY A 395 -22.05 18.32 -14.13
C GLY A 395 -22.00 19.23 -12.89
N ILE A 396 -22.98 19.13 -11.98
CA ILE A 396 -23.02 19.94 -10.75
C ILE A 396 -22.18 19.26 -9.66
N PRO A 397 -21.23 19.95 -9.02
CA PRO A 397 -20.43 19.37 -7.95
C PRO A 397 -21.28 18.78 -6.81
N LYS A 398 -20.84 17.65 -6.25
CA LYS A 398 -21.52 16.97 -5.13
C LYS A 398 -21.85 17.89 -3.96
N VAL A 399 -20.94 18.82 -3.63
CA VAL A 399 -21.10 19.79 -2.54
C VAL A 399 -22.29 20.71 -2.81
N GLU A 400 -22.47 21.13 -4.06
CA GLU A 400 -23.57 22.00 -4.46
C GLU A 400 -24.90 21.25 -4.45
N LEU A 401 -24.92 19.99 -4.91
CA LEU A 401 -26.11 19.14 -4.76
C LEU A 401 -26.50 18.95 -3.29
N MET A 402 -25.52 18.79 -2.40
CA MET A 402 -25.75 18.71 -0.96
C MET A 402 -26.27 20.03 -0.37
N ARG A 403 -25.81 21.18 -0.87
CA ARG A 403 -26.31 22.51 -0.50
C ARG A 403 -27.76 22.72 -0.97
N LEU A 404 -28.10 22.26 -2.17
CA LEU A 404 -29.47 22.29 -2.67
C LEU A 404 -30.40 21.40 -1.84
N ILE A 405 -29.90 20.26 -1.34
CA ILE A 405 -30.63 19.41 -0.39
C ILE A 405 -30.83 20.14 0.95
N SER A 406 -29.79 20.77 1.50
CA SER A 406 -29.91 21.46 2.80
C SER A 406 -30.80 22.70 2.74
N THR A 407 -30.85 23.38 1.59
CA THR A 407 -31.73 24.53 1.33
C THR A 407 -33.15 24.14 0.92
N GLY A 408 -33.47 22.84 0.92
CA GLY A 408 -34.81 22.34 0.56
C GLY A 408 -35.16 22.42 -0.92
N LYS A 409 -34.22 22.81 -1.78
CA LYS A 409 -34.38 22.87 -3.25
C LYS A 409 -34.31 21.48 -3.91
N LEU A 410 -33.75 20.48 -3.22
CA LEU A 410 -33.75 19.07 -3.63
C LEU A 410 -34.25 18.20 -2.48
N THR A 411 -35.12 17.23 -2.78
CA THR A 411 -35.65 16.31 -1.77
C THR A 411 -34.87 15.00 -1.78
N PRO A 412 -34.12 14.65 -0.72
CA PRO A 412 -33.51 13.34 -0.61
C PRO A 412 -34.53 12.30 -0.11
N VAL A 413 -34.47 11.09 -0.65
CA VAL A 413 -35.08 9.89 -0.06
C VAL A 413 -34.00 9.15 0.71
N TYR A 414 -34.33 8.88 1.97
CA TYR A 414 -33.53 8.03 2.83
C TYR A 414 -33.92 6.57 2.60
N ILE A 415 -32.92 5.70 2.36
CA ILE A 415 -33.14 4.26 2.25
C ILE A 415 -32.62 3.64 3.54
N ASN A 416 -33.51 3.02 4.31
CA ASN A 416 -33.14 2.31 5.53
C ASN A 416 -32.06 1.25 5.23
N GLY A 417 -30.97 1.27 5.99
CA GLY A 417 -29.82 0.35 5.81
C GLY A 417 -28.76 0.81 4.78
N SER A 418 -28.82 2.06 4.34
CA SER A 418 -27.80 2.65 3.46
C SER A 418 -27.31 4.00 3.99
N ASP A 419 -25.99 4.20 4.03
CA ASP A 419 -25.39 5.52 4.31
C ASP A 419 -25.56 6.52 3.14
N SER A 420 -26.23 6.12 2.05
CA SER A 420 -26.41 6.92 0.85
C SER A 420 -27.80 7.56 0.76
N LYS A 421 -27.82 8.88 0.57
CA LYS A 421 -29.01 9.64 0.18
C LYS A 421 -29.24 9.46 -1.33
N ARG A 422 -30.48 9.19 -1.74
CA ARG A 422 -30.88 9.27 -3.15
C ARG A 422 -31.81 10.45 -3.37
N ILE A 423 -31.92 10.99 -4.57
CA ILE A 423 -32.73 12.19 -4.83
C ILE A 423 -34.10 11.80 -5.42
N TYR A 424 -35.18 12.40 -4.91
CA TYR A 424 -36.57 12.27 -5.37
C TYR A 424 -37.24 13.66 -5.44
N LYS A 425 -38.36 13.79 -6.15
CA LYS A 425 -38.83 15.08 -6.71
C LYS A 425 -39.38 16.08 -5.67
N ASN A 426 -39.02 17.36 -5.79
CA ASN A 426 -39.77 18.43 -6.49
C ASN A 426 -38.77 19.50 -7.01
N GLY A 427 -38.65 19.70 -8.33
CA GLY A 427 -37.75 20.71 -8.94
C GLY A 427 -36.82 20.24 -10.08
N THR A 428 -36.61 18.92 -10.21
CA THR A 428 -36.04 18.13 -11.34
C THR A 428 -34.73 17.38 -11.02
N LEU A 429 -34.85 16.10 -10.68
CA LEU A 429 -33.88 15.04 -11.00
C LEU A 429 -34.70 13.80 -11.39
N LYS A 430 -34.70 13.47 -12.70
CA LYS A 430 -35.36 12.29 -13.26
C LYS A 430 -34.33 11.41 -13.98
N LEU A 431 -34.32 10.12 -13.66
CA LEU A 431 -34.07 9.05 -14.64
C LEU A 431 -35.24 9.06 -15.63
N ALA A 432 -35.19 9.87 -16.69
CA ALA A 432 -36.29 9.96 -17.65
C ALA A 432 -36.11 8.98 -18.82
N LYS A 433 -37.20 8.26 -19.15
CA LYS A 433 -37.40 7.72 -20.51
C LYS A 433 -37.12 8.85 -21.51
N THR A 434 -36.12 8.65 -22.35
CA THR A 434 -35.90 9.26 -23.67
C THR A 434 -36.63 10.58 -23.92
N GLN A 435 -35.92 11.69 -23.82
CA GLN A 435 -35.84 12.76 -24.85
C GLN A 435 -34.94 13.88 -24.34
N ASN A 436 -34.03 14.33 -25.21
CA ASN A 436 -33.16 15.49 -25.01
C ASN A 436 -33.93 16.67 -24.42
N LYS A 437 -33.57 17.12 -23.20
CA LYS A 437 -33.76 18.51 -22.77
C LYS A 437 -32.61 18.92 -21.85
N GLN A 438 -31.92 19.99 -22.25
CA GLN A 438 -31.05 20.79 -21.41
C GLN A 438 -31.76 21.14 -20.09
N LEU A 439 -31.04 21.05 -18.99
CA LEU A 439 -31.40 21.70 -17.74
C LEU A 439 -31.28 23.22 -17.95
N SER A 440 -32.40 23.94 -18.02
CA SER A 440 -32.38 25.38 -17.74
C SER A 440 -32.45 25.54 -16.22
N LEU A 441 -31.39 26.11 -15.65
CA LEU A 441 -31.41 26.68 -14.31
C LEU A 441 -31.74 28.15 -14.50
N ASP A 442 -33.02 28.49 -14.47
CA ASP A 442 -33.40 29.88 -14.19
C ASP A 442 -33.16 30.10 -12.69
N ILE A 443 -32.22 30.99 -12.38
CA ILE A 443 -31.90 31.46 -11.02
C ILE A 443 -33.04 32.32 -10.49
#